data_AF-A0A662AT01-F1
#
_entry.id   AF-A0A662AT01-F1
#
_cell.length_a   1.000
_cell.length_b   1.000
_cell.length_c   1.000
_cell.angle_alpha   90.00
_cell.angle_beta   90.00
_cell.angle_gamma   90.00
#
_symmetry.space_group_name_H-M   'P 1'
#
loop_
_entity.id
_entity.type
_entity.pdbx_description
1 polymer ?
#
loop_
_entity_poly.entity_id
_entity_poly.type
_entity_poly.pdbx_seq_one_letter_code
_entity_poly.pdbx_strand_id
1 'polypeptide(L)'
;MLKKLKQRVLEANLALVSHQLVVFTWGNASERDPQTGYIVIKPSGLPYDQMREELMVVLDPQGKQVEGDLKPSSDAPTHLELYRNFPEINGVVHTHSPWATSWAQAGKSIPVYGTTHADYFYGAIPCSRSLTQ
;
A
#
# COMPACT_ATOMS: atom_id res chain seq x y z
N MET A 1 16.06 -12.05 3.59
CA MET A 1 15.60 -11.95 4.99
C MET A 1 14.07 -11.83 5.03
N LEU A 2 13.44 -11.75 6.21
CA LEU A 2 12.00 -11.44 6.37
C LEU A 2 11.02 -12.32 5.57
N LYS A 3 11.33 -13.63 5.41
CA LYS A 3 10.59 -14.55 4.52
C LYS A 3 9.07 -14.50 4.68
N LYS A 4 8.59 -14.65 5.92
CA LYS A 4 7.14 -14.63 6.23
C LYS A 4 6.48 -13.30 5.86
N LEU A 5 7.18 -12.19 6.05
CA LEU A 5 6.66 -10.86 5.78
C LEU A 5 6.64 -10.60 4.25
N LYS A 6 7.65 -11.07 3.51
CA LYS A 6 7.61 -11.12 2.04
C LYS A 6 6.41 -11.90 1.50
N GLN A 7 6.12 -13.06 2.09
CA GLN A 7 4.95 -13.87 1.70
C GLN A 7 3.63 -13.13 1.95
N ARG A 8 3.45 -12.48 3.12
CA ARG A 8 2.25 -11.68 3.40
C ARG A 8 2.09 -10.50 2.44
N VAL A 9 3.18 -9.80 2.12
CA VAL A 9 3.14 -8.69 1.15
C VAL A 9 2.81 -9.19 -0.26
N LEU A 10 3.35 -10.33 -0.68
CA LEU A 10 2.96 -10.98 -1.94
C LEU A 10 1.46 -11.29 -1.95
N GLU A 11 0.96 -11.96 -0.93
CA GLU A 11 -0.46 -12.33 -0.80
C GLU A 11 -1.37 -11.09 -0.81
N ALA A 12 -1.01 -10.04 -0.08
CA ALA A 12 -1.75 -8.78 -0.05
C ALA A 12 -1.82 -8.13 -1.44
N ASN A 13 -0.72 -8.14 -2.20
CA ASN A 13 -0.71 -7.61 -3.56
C ASN A 13 -1.56 -8.47 -4.51
N LEU A 14 -1.48 -9.80 -4.43
CA LEU A 14 -2.33 -10.69 -5.23
C LEU A 14 -3.82 -10.54 -4.88
N ALA A 15 -4.13 -10.27 -3.61
CA ALA A 15 -5.50 -10.01 -3.16
C ALA A 15 -6.12 -8.77 -3.81
N LEU A 16 -5.32 -7.74 -4.16
CA LEU A 16 -5.81 -6.57 -4.88
C LEU A 16 -6.45 -6.96 -6.22
N VAL A 17 -5.87 -7.94 -6.91
CA VAL A 17 -6.39 -8.45 -8.18
C VAL A 17 -7.63 -9.30 -7.95
N SER A 18 -7.61 -10.23 -6.98
CA SER A 18 -8.75 -11.11 -6.72
C SER A 18 -9.99 -10.33 -6.26
N HIS A 19 -9.80 -9.21 -5.57
CA HIS A 19 -10.87 -8.30 -5.15
C HIS A 19 -11.22 -7.22 -6.19
N GLN A 20 -10.64 -7.27 -7.39
CA GLN A 20 -10.91 -6.33 -8.50
C GLN A 20 -10.66 -4.86 -8.11
N LEU A 21 -9.66 -4.61 -7.27
CA LEU A 21 -9.30 -3.27 -6.79
C LEU A 21 -8.26 -2.57 -7.69
N VAL A 22 -7.65 -3.30 -8.61
CA VAL A 22 -6.59 -2.81 -9.51
C VAL A 22 -6.77 -3.34 -10.94
N VAL A 23 -6.21 -2.61 -11.89
CA VAL A 23 -6.04 -3.02 -13.30
C VAL A 23 -4.59 -2.85 -13.71
N PHE A 24 -4.16 -3.56 -14.77
CA PHE A 24 -2.77 -3.56 -15.24
C PHE A 24 -1.78 -3.88 -14.11
N THR A 25 -0.73 -3.08 -13.98
CA THR A 25 0.30 -3.19 -12.93
C THR A 25 0.10 -2.16 -11.81
N TRP A 26 -1.06 -1.48 -11.75
CA TRP A 26 -1.34 -0.44 -10.76
C TRP A 26 -1.50 -1.00 -9.35
N GLY A 27 -1.49 -0.10 -8.38
CA GLY A 27 -1.63 -0.41 -6.96
C GLY A 27 -0.43 -1.16 -6.39
N ASN A 28 -0.35 -1.16 -5.08
CA ASN A 28 0.71 -1.83 -4.34
C ASN A 28 0.30 -1.98 -2.88
N ALA A 29 0.85 -3.01 -2.25
CA ALA A 29 0.81 -3.20 -0.81
C ALA A 29 2.24 -3.30 -0.27
N SER A 30 2.40 -2.87 0.98
CA SER A 30 3.63 -3.01 1.75
C SER A 30 3.32 -3.39 3.19
N GLU A 31 4.31 -3.93 3.87
CA GLU A 31 4.26 -4.19 5.30
C GLU A 31 5.58 -3.78 5.97
N ARG A 32 5.49 -3.17 7.16
CA ARG A 32 6.63 -2.82 8.01
C ARG A 32 6.83 -3.89 9.07
N ASP A 33 8.05 -4.39 9.20
CA ASP A 33 8.47 -5.21 10.32
C ASP A 33 8.57 -4.35 11.60
N PRO A 34 7.75 -4.56 12.63
CA PRO A 34 7.77 -3.74 13.83
C PRO A 34 9.05 -3.90 14.67
N GLN A 35 9.82 -4.98 14.47
CA GLN A 35 11.05 -5.22 15.24
C GLN A 35 12.25 -4.43 14.67
N THR A 36 12.41 -4.42 13.35
CA THR A 36 13.56 -3.78 12.69
C THR A 36 13.23 -2.44 12.03
N GLY A 37 11.94 -2.18 11.79
CA GLY A 37 11.48 -1.05 10.99
C GLY A 37 11.64 -1.24 9.48
N TYR A 38 12.18 -2.38 9.03
CA TYR A 38 12.30 -2.68 7.60
C TYR A 38 10.94 -2.79 6.94
N ILE A 39 10.86 -2.36 5.69
CA ILE A 39 9.62 -2.31 4.92
C ILE A 39 9.78 -3.23 3.72
N VAL A 40 8.83 -4.13 3.54
CA VAL A 40 8.73 -4.95 2.35
C VAL A 40 7.63 -4.41 1.46
N ILE A 41 7.92 -4.23 0.18
CA ILE A 41 7.00 -3.62 -0.78
C ILE A 41 7.07 -4.31 -2.14
N LYS A 42 5.96 -4.22 -2.88
CA LYS A 42 5.85 -4.63 -4.29
C LYS A 42 6.97 -4.00 -5.15
N PRO A 43 7.58 -4.76 -6.08
CA PRO A 43 8.47 -4.19 -7.10
C PRO A 43 7.71 -3.38 -8.16
N SER A 44 8.36 -2.38 -8.74
CA SER A 44 7.77 -1.54 -9.78
C SER A 44 7.67 -2.28 -11.12
N GLY A 45 6.56 -2.06 -11.83
CA GLY A 45 6.37 -2.51 -13.22
C GLY A 45 6.17 -4.01 -13.44
N LEU A 46 6.18 -4.83 -12.38
CA LEU A 46 6.01 -6.27 -12.50
C LEU A 46 4.52 -6.67 -12.61
N PRO A 47 4.12 -7.45 -13.64
CA PRO A 47 2.79 -8.03 -13.73
C PRO A 47 2.45 -8.92 -12.51
N TYR A 48 1.19 -8.89 -12.08
CA TYR A 48 0.75 -9.60 -10.87
C TYR A 48 0.91 -11.13 -10.97
N ASP A 49 0.69 -11.71 -12.14
CA ASP A 49 0.83 -13.15 -12.42
C ASP A 49 2.29 -13.64 -12.37
N GLN A 50 3.25 -12.73 -12.51
CA GLN A 50 4.68 -13.01 -12.44
C GLN A 50 5.29 -12.72 -11.06
N MET A 51 4.52 -12.13 -10.14
CA MET A 51 5.04 -11.87 -8.79
C MET A 51 5.32 -13.16 -8.02
N ARG A 52 6.44 -13.14 -7.30
CA ARG A 52 6.91 -14.21 -6.43
C ARG A 52 7.52 -13.60 -5.16
N GLU A 53 7.64 -14.39 -4.11
CA GLU A 53 8.14 -13.94 -2.80
C GLU A 53 9.56 -13.36 -2.92
N GLU A 54 10.39 -13.98 -3.75
CA GLU A 54 11.79 -13.63 -3.94
C GLU A 54 11.96 -12.27 -4.63
N LEU A 55 10.95 -11.83 -5.38
CA LEU A 55 10.93 -10.57 -6.12
C LEU A 55 10.49 -9.37 -5.26
N MET A 56 10.08 -9.60 -4.01
CA MET A 56 9.74 -8.52 -3.09
C MET A 56 10.97 -7.71 -2.69
N VAL A 57 10.82 -6.39 -2.66
CA VAL A 57 11.90 -5.45 -2.33
C VAL A 57 11.84 -5.11 -0.85
N VAL A 58 13.00 -5.05 -0.19
CA VAL A 58 13.13 -4.66 1.22
C VAL A 58 13.86 -3.33 1.31
N LEU A 59 13.25 -2.38 2.02
CA LEU A 59 13.80 -1.07 2.32
C LEU A 59 14.09 -0.95 3.81
N ASP A 60 15.13 -0.21 4.18
CA ASP A 60 15.32 0.26 5.55
C ASP A 60 14.36 1.44 5.88
N PRO A 61 14.25 1.89 7.15
CA PRO A 61 13.37 3.00 7.51
C PRO A 61 13.73 4.34 6.85
N GLN A 62 14.97 4.46 6.34
CA GLN A 62 15.45 5.63 5.61
C GLN A 62 15.08 5.55 4.11
N GLY A 63 14.60 4.40 3.64
CA GLY A 63 14.18 4.16 2.26
C GLY A 63 15.28 3.61 1.36
N LYS A 64 16.43 3.23 1.91
CA LYS A 64 17.48 2.55 1.15
C LYS A 64 17.09 1.10 0.93
N GLN A 65 17.26 0.62 -0.30
CA GLN A 65 17.07 -0.78 -0.63
C GLN A 65 18.18 -1.63 0.00
N VAL A 66 17.78 -2.59 0.84
CA VAL A 66 18.68 -3.50 1.55
C VAL A 66 18.59 -4.94 1.03
N GLU A 67 17.53 -5.29 0.29
CA GLU A 67 17.39 -6.58 -0.39
C GLU A 67 16.45 -6.48 -1.61
N GLY A 68 16.71 -7.30 -2.64
CA GLY A 68 15.95 -7.40 -3.89
C GLY A 68 16.73 -6.78 -5.05
N ASP A 69 16.51 -7.28 -6.28
CA ASP A 69 17.20 -6.80 -7.49
C ASP A 69 16.34 -5.84 -8.33
N LEU A 70 15.04 -5.82 -8.07
CA LEU A 70 14.09 -4.95 -8.75
C LEU A 70 13.98 -3.60 -8.05
N LYS A 71 13.53 -2.58 -8.80
CA LYS A 71 13.20 -1.28 -8.21
C LYS A 71 11.94 -1.41 -7.33
N PRO A 72 11.89 -0.77 -6.16
CA PRO A 72 10.66 -0.71 -5.38
C PRO A 72 9.57 0.06 -6.13
N SER A 73 8.31 -0.11 -5.72
CA SER A 73 7.18 0.71 -6.20
C SER A 73 7.53 2.21 -6.21
N SER A 74 7.04 2.94 -7.20
CA SER A 74 7.17 4.40 -7.25
C SER A 74 6.54 5.10 -6.04
N ASP A 75 5.58 4.43 -5.38
CA ASP A 75 4.88 4.95 -4.20
C ASP A 75 5.60 4.63 -2.88
N ALA A 76 6.76 3.97 -2.92
CA ALA A 76 7.55 3.66 -1.74
C ALA A 76 7.85 4.88 -0.84
N PRO A 77 8.16 6.09 -1.37
CA PRO A 77 8.33 7.29 -0.54
C PRO A 77 7.08 7.63 0.28
N THR A 78 5.89 7.50 -0.30
CA THR A 78 4.62 7.73 0.41
C THR A 78 4.42 6.72 1.52
N HIS A 79 4.70 5.43 1.27
CA HIS A 79 4.59 4.37 2.28
C HIS A 79 5.55 4.61 3.45
N LEU A 80 6.80 4.99 3.16
CA LEU A 80 7.80 5.35 4.16
C LEU A 80 7.31 6.51 5.04
N GLU A 81 6.74 7.55 4.42
CA GLU A 81 6.26 8.73 5.16
C GLU A 81 5.06 8.39 6.06
N LEU A 82 4.13 7.56 5.59
CA LEU A 82 3.02 7.07 6.41
C LEU A 82 3.53 6.27 7.61
N TYR A 83 4.48 5.35 7.42
CA TYR A 83 5.07 4.61 8.53
C TYR A 83 5.82 5.50 9.54
N ARG A 84 6.45 6.60 9.10
CA ARG A 84 7.13 7.54 10.00
C ARG A 84 6.15 8.34 10.87
N ASN A 85 5.02 8.75 10.30
CA ASN A 85 4.07 9.62 10.97
C ASN A 85 2.98 8.85 11.74
N PHE A 86 2.72 7.60 11.38
CA PHE A 86 1.73 6.73 12.01
C PHE A 86 2.43 5.48 12.60
N PRO A 87 3.01 5.57 13.82
CA PRO A 87 3.72 4.46 14.42
C PRO A 87 2.84 3.21 14.66
N GLU A 88 1.53 3.37 14.75
CA GLU A 88 0.56 2.31 14.97
C GLU A 88 0.28 1.42 13.74
N ILE A 89 0.54 1.90 12.52
CA ILE A 89 0.25 1.13 11.30
C ILE A 89 1.45 0.27 10.88
N ASN A 90 1.19 -0.96 10.44
CA ASN A 90 2.24 -1.84 9.90
C ASN A 90 1.95 -2.32 8.47
N GLY A 91 0.82 -1.92 7.89
CA GLY A 91 0.46 -2.24 6.50
C GLY A 91 -0.10 -1.02 5.79
N VAL A 92 0.26 -0.87 4.52
CA VAL A 92 -0.26 0.19 3.64
C VAL A 92 -0.63 -0.43 2.30
N VAL A 93 -1.83 -0.08 1.83
CA VAL A 93 -2.36 -0.49 0.52
C VAL A 93 -2.72 0.78 -0.26
N HIS A 94 -2.21 0.87 -1.48
CA HIS A 94 -2.58 1.89 -2.45
C HIS A 94 -3.26 1.26 -3.66
N THR A 95 -4.41 1.80 -4.07
CA THR A 95 -5.16 1.36 -5.25
C THR A 95 -5.83 2.54 -5.93
N HIS A 96 -6.20 2.36 -7.20
CA HIS A 96 -7.16 3.21 -7.90
C HIS A 96 -8.49 2.46 -8.08
N SER A 97 -9.04 1.92 -6.99
CA SER A 97 -10.33 1.22 -7.03
C SER A 97 -11.44 2.19 -7.47
N PRO A 98 -12.35 1.80 -8.41
CA PRO A 98 -13.17 2.77 -9.15
C PRO A 98 -14.02 3.71 -8.29
N TRP A 99 -14.69 3.15 -7.28
CA TRP A 99 -15.59 3.91 -6.41
C TRP A 99 -14.85 4.88 -5.51
N ALA A 100 -13.79 4.43 -4.82
CA ALA A 100 -12.97 5.31 -3.99
C ALA A 100 -12.28 6.40 -4.82
N THR A 101 -11.81 6.04 -6.03
CA THR A 101 -11.18 6.98 -6.97
C THR A 101 -12.17 8.05 -7.43
N SER A 102 -13.45 7.71 -7.62
CA SER A 102 -14.49 8.67 -7.99
C SER A 102 -14.69 9.75 -6.90
N TRP A 103 -14.65 9.36 -5.62
CA TRP A 103 -14.69 10.33 -4.50
C TRP A 103 -13.43 11.20 -4.43
N ALA A 104 -12.25 10.60 -4.63
CA ALA A 104 -10.98 11.33 -4.68
C ALA A 104 -10.96 12.34 -5.82
N GLN A 105 -11.39 11.96 -7.03
CA GLN A 105 -11.49 12.86 -8.19
C GLN A 105 -12.53 13.96 -8.00
N ALA A 106 -13.61 13.69 -7.25
CA ALA A 106 -14.59 14.70 -6.87
C ALA A 106 -14.08 15.67 -5.78
N GLY A 107 -12.93 15.39 -5.15
CA GLY A 107 -12.40 16.18 -4.04
C GLY A 107 -13.28 16.14 -2.79
N LYS A 108 -13.98 15.03 -2.55
CA LYS A 108 -14.97 14.89 -1.46
C LYS A 108 -14.61 13.77 -0.51
N SER A 109 -14.69 14.05 0.79
CA SER A 109 -14.66 13.03 1.84
C SER A 109 -15.89 12.12 1.75
N ILE A 110 -15.74 10.85 2.11
CA ILE A 110 -16.83 9.87 2.14
C ILE A 110 -17.52 9.95 3.51
N PRO A 111 -18.76 10.45 3.60
CA PRO A 111 -19.50 10.53 4.86
C PRO A 111 -20.02 9.16 5.32
N VAL A 112 -20.35 9.07 6.61
CA VAL A 112 -20.89 7.84 7.21
C VAL A 112 -22.37 7.71 6.86
N TYR A 113 -22.74 6.65 6.14
CA TYR A 113 -24.14 6.38 5.78
C TYR A 113 -24.70 5.04 6.29
N GLY A 114 -23.89 4.24 6.99
CA GLY A 114 -24.36 2.94 7.51
C GLY A 114 -23.37 2.25 8.42
N THR A 115 -23.80 1.15 9.04
CA THR A 115 -23.00 0.37 9.99
C THR A 115 -21.78 -0.26 9.33
N THR A 116 -21.88 -0.73 8.08
CA THR A 116 -20.72 -1.25 7.34
C THR A 116 -19.58 -0.23 7.24
N HIS A 117 -19.88 1.07 7.18
CA HIS A 117 -18.83 2.09 7.27
C HIS A 117 -18.26 2.16 8.69
N ALA A 118 -19.15 2.25 9.69
CA ALA A 118 -18.79 2.40 11.10
C ALA A 118 -17.99 1.21 11.66
N ASP A 119 -18.14 0.01 11.09
CA ASP A 119 -17.39 -1.20 11.46
C ASP A 119 -15.89 -1.07 11.17
N TYR A 120 -15.50 -0.24 10.21
CA TYR A 120 -14.10 -0.09 9.75
C TYR A 120 -13.54 1.31 9.95
N PHE A 121 -14.37 2.36 9.88
CA PHE A 121 -13.94 3.74 9.93
C PHE A 121 -14.77 4.54 10.95
N TYR A 122 -14.08 5.09 11.95
CA TYR A 122 -14.70 5.88 13.01
C TYR A 122 -14.93 7.34 12.57
N GLY A 123 -15.92 7.55 11.71
CA GLY A 123 -16.24 8.85 11.13
C GLY A 123 -16.02 8.90 9.61
N ALA A 124 -16.15 10.08 9.02
CA ALA A 124 -15.97 10.25 7.57
C ALA A 124 -14.55 9.86 7.12
N ILE A 125 -14.42 9.25 5.94
CA ILE A 125 -13.12 8.97 5.33
C ILE A 125 -12.67 10.27 4.64
N PRO A 126 -11.60 10.93 5.13
CA PRO A 126 -11.22 12.24 4.65
C PRO A 126 -10.63 12.19 3.23
N CYS A 127 -11.01 13.16 2.39
CA CYS A 127 -10.28 13.47 1.16
C CYS A 127 -9.27 14.60 1.45
N SER A 128 -8.02 14.43 1.01
CA SER A 128 -7.01 15.46 1.15
C SER A 128 -7.35 16.69 0.32
N ARG A 129 -6.84 17.86 0.72
CA ARG A 129 -6.79 19.04 -0.16
C ARG A 129 -5.92 18.77 -1.40
N SER A 130 -6.06 19.60 -2.42
CA SER A 130 -5.12 19.61 -3.55
C SER A 130 -3.69 19.93 -3.10
N LEU A 131 -2.71 19.30 -3.76
CA LEU A 131 -1.30 19.67 -3.64
C LEU A 131 -1.08 21.08 -4.21
N THR A 132 -0.15 21.82 -3.59
CA THR A 132 0.09 23.24 -3.90
C THR A 132 1.41 23.48 -4.63
N GLN A 133 2.26 22.44 -4.74
CA GLN A 133 3.51 22.31 -5.48
C GLN A 133 4.02 20.88 -5.29
#